data_AF-A0A2V7VUB7-F1
#
_entry.id   AF-A0A2V7VUB7-F1
#
_cell.length_a   1.000
_cell.length_b   1.000
_cell.length_c   1.000
_cell.angle_alpha   90.00
_cell.angle_beta   90.00
_cell.angle_gamma   90.00
#
_symmetry.space_group_name_H-M   'P 1'
#
loop_
_entity.id
_entity.type
_entity.pdbx_description
1 polymer ?
#
loop_
_entity_poly.entity_id
_entity_poly.type
_entity_poly.pdbx_seq_one_letter_code
_entity_poly.pdbx_strand_id
1 'polypeptide(L)'
;YFIARALENHLSKKRILELYLNVVEMGERVYGAEAAAQAYFHASASALSPQQAALIAGCLPNPREMNPGAPNSRLRWRQRMILSRMRRWGYVVEQLTEKRPPAPPPATETVEEPPPTETTDTTQTETTSTQ
;
A
#
# COMPACT_ATOMS: atom_id res chain seq x y z
N TYR A 1 9.09 -31.80 -4.43
CA TYR A 1 9.82 -31.23 -3.27
C TYR A 1 11.32 -30.97 -3.52
N PHE A 2 11.86 -31.26 -4.71
CA PHE A 2 13.30 -31.07 -4.99
C PHE A 2 13.75 -29.61 -4.99
N ILE A 3 12.97 -28.72 -5.62
CA ILE A 3 13.31 -27.29 -5.76
C ILE A 3 13.38 -26.59 -4.40
N ALA A 4 12.43 -26.88 -3.50
CA ALA A 4 12.42 -26.30 -2.15
C ALA A 4 13.66 -26.70 -1.34
N ARG A 5 14.07 -27.98 -1.36
CA ARG A 5 15.29 -28.45 -0.68
C ARG A 5 16.56 -27.83 -1.26
N ALA A 6 16.64 -27.70 -2.59
CA ALA A 6 17.79 -27.06 -3.23
C ALA A 6 17.93 -25.58 -2.80
N LEU A 7 16.83 -24.82 -2.75
CA LEU A 7 16.82 -23.44 -2.27
C LEU A 7 17.33 -23.33 -0.83
N GLU A 8 16.89 -24.21 0.06
CA GLU A 8 17.32 -24.20 1.47
C GLU A 8 18.80 -24.57 1.67
N ASN A 9 19.36 -25.38 0.77
CA ASN A 9 20.78 -25.75 0.83
C ASN A 9 21.70 -24.62 0.36
N HIS A 10 21.22 -23.75 -0.54
CA HIS A 10 22.04 -22.71 -1.16
C HIS A 10 21.77 -21.30 -0.61
N LEU A 11 20.63 -21.06 0.03
CA LEU A 11 20.24 -19.75 0.55
C LEU A 11 19.89 -19.84 2.04
N SER A 12 20.25 -18.81 2.79
CA SER A 12 19.81 -18.66 4.18
C SER A 12 18.29 -18.43 4.25
N LYS A 13 17.66 -18.82 5.36
CA LYS A 13 16.22 -18.58 5.60
C LYS A 13 15.85 -17.10 5.47
N LYS A 14 16.75 -16.20 5.89
CA LYS A 14 16.60 -14.75 5.73
C LYS A 14 16.51 -14.35 4.25
N ARG A 15 17.41 -14.89 3.41
CA ARG A 15 17.43 -14.57 1.97
C ARG A 15 16.21 -15.12 1.24
N ILE A 16 15.77 -16.33 1.60
CA ILE A 16 14.54 -16.92 1.05
C ILE A 16 13.33 -16.03 1.38
N LEU A 17 13.22 -15.58 2.63
CA LEU A 17 12.15 -14.69 3.06
C LEU A 17 12.20 -13.33 2.34
N GLU A 18 13.38 -12.75 2.19
CA GLU A 18 13.56 -11.48 1.46
C GLU A 18 13.11 -11.60 0.00
N LEU A 19 13.54 -12.64 -0.71
CA LEU A 19 13.12 -12.87 -2.09
C LEU A 19 11.60 -13.04 -2.19
N TYR A 20 11.01 -13.79 -1.27
CA TYR A 20 9.55 -13.95 -1.20
C TYR A 20 8.85 -12.59 -0.99
N LEU A 21 9.31 -11.79 -0.03
CA LEU A 21 8.73 -10.49 0.30
C LEU A 21 8.91 -9.44 -0.81
N ASN A 22 9.83 -9.63 -1.74
CA ASN A 22 9.99 -8.72 -2.89
C ASN A 22 9.08 -9.09 -4.07
N VAL A 23 8.68 -10.35 -4.19
CA VAL A 23 7.95 -10.85 -5.37
C VAL A 23 6.44 -10.97 -5.13
N VAL A 24 6.02 -11.16 -3.88
CA VAL A 24 4.61 -11.44 -3.58
C VAL A 24 3.69 -10.25 -3.89
N GLU A 25 2.52 -10.55 -4.47
CA GLU A 25 1.47 -9.56 -4.73
C GLU A 25 0.74 -9.23 -3.42
N MET A 26 0.73 -7.95 -3.06
CA MET A 26 0.13 -7.42 -1.83
C MET A 26 -1.17 -6.63 -2.09
N GLY A 27 -1.55 -6.50 -3.37
CA GLY A 27 -2.77 -5.90 -3.86
C GLY A 27 -2.70 -5.70 -5.38
N GLU A 28 -3.72 -5.06 -5.96
CA GLU A 28 -3.81 -4.85 -7.41
C GLU A 28 -2.55 -4.15 -7.95
N ARG A 29 -1.71 -4.91 -8.66
CA ARG A 29 -0.42 -4.47 -9.23
C ARG A 29 0.62 -3.97 -8.22
N VAL A 30 0.47 -4.28 -6.94
CA VAL A 30 1.43 -3.91 -5.90
C VAL A 30 2.27 -5.14 -5.54
N TYR A 31 3.54 -5.13 -5.94
CA TYR A 31 4.45 -6.26 -5.74
C TYR A 31 5.53 -5.91 -4.72
N GLY A 32 5.58 -6.73 -3.67
CA GLY A 32 6.58 -6.66 -2.63
C GLY A 32 6.23 -5.75 -1.46
N ALA A 33 6.97 -5.95 -0.36
CA ALA A 33 6.70 -5.30 0.92
C ALA A 33 6.96 -3.78 0.90
N GLU A 34 8.01 -3.32 0.21
CA GLU A 34 8.32 -1.89 0.09
C GLU A 34 7.26 -1.17 -0.74
N ALA A 35 6.88 -1.71 -1.90
CA ALA A 35 5.82 -1.13 -2.72
C ALA A 35 4.48 -1.08 -1.96
N ALA A 36 4.15 -2.12 -1.18
CA ALA A 36 2.96 -2.13 -0.33
C ALA A 36 3.01 -1.07 0.77
N ALA A 37 4.16 -0.89 1.43
CA ALA A 37 4.33 0.14 2.45
C ALA A 37 4.10 1.55 1.88
N GLN A 38 4.66 1.82 0.71
CA GLN A 38 4.51 3.10 0.02
C GLN A 38 3.09 3.32 -0.50
N ALA A 39 2.47 2.29 -1.10
CA ALA A 39 1.14 2.37 -1.69
C ALA A 39 0.04 2.56 -0.65
N TYR A 40 0.12 1.90 0.51
CA TYR A 40 -0.96 1.93 1.52
C TYR A 40 -0.72 2.91 2.67
N PHE A 41 0.53 3.22 2.98
CA PHE A 41 0.88 4.00 4.17
C PHE A 41 1.84 5.16 3.89
N HIS A 42 2.25 5.37 2.64
CA HIS A 42 3.18 6.44 2.23
C HIS A 42 4.46 6.46 3.08
N ALA A 43 4.94 5.27 3.47
CA ALA A 43 6.11 5.09 4.31
C ALA A 43 7.01 3.99 3.72
N SER A 44 8.30 4.04 4.05
CA SER A 44 9.18 2.92 3.74
C SER A 44 8.84 1.70 4.61
N ALA A 45 9.08 0.47 4.11
CA ALA A 45 8.80 -0.76 4.85
C ALA A 45 9.56 -0.83 6.18
N SER A 46 10.75 -0.23 6.27
CA SER A 46 11.52 -0.15 7.52
C SER A 46 10.94 0.80 8.55
N ALA A 47 10.03 1.70 8.14
CA ALA A 47 9.39 2.69 9.01
C ALA A 47 7.97 2.29 9.42
N LEU A 48 7.48 1.13 9.00
CA LEU A 48 6.15 0.66 9.35
C LEU A 48 6.03 0.34 10.84
N SER A 49 4.93 0.78 11.43
CA SER A 49 4.53 0.33 12.77
C SER A 49 4.16 -1.17 12.77
N PRO A 50 4.25 -1.87 13.91
CA PRO A 50 3.80 -3.26 14.02
C PRO A 50 2.36 -3.47 13.54
N GLN A 51 1.49 -2.48 13.73
CA GLN A 51 0.09 -2.51 13.31
C GLN A 51 -0.05 -2.47 11.79
N GLN A 52 0.70 -1.60 11.11
CA GLN A 52 0.70 -1.48 9.66
C GLN A 52 1.33 -2.72 9.00
N ALA A 53 2.46 -3.19 9.55
CA ALA A 53 3.08 -4.43 9.10
C ALA A 53 2.14 -5.63 9.24
N ALA A 54 1.37 -5.72 10.33
CA ALA A 54 0.38 -6.77 10.53
C ALA A 54 -0.81 -6.68 9.53
N LEU A 55 -1.16 -5.50 9.03
CA LEU A 55 -2.18 -5.35 7.98
C LEU A 55 -1.69 -5.88 6.64
N ILE A 56 -0.47 -5.51 6.23
CA ILE A 56 0.15 -6.03 4.99
C ILE A 56 0.35 -7.54 5.09
N ALA A 57 0.90 -8.04 6.20
CA ALA A 57 1.05 -9.49 6.38
C ALA A 57 -0.31 -10.24 6.39
N GLY A 58 -1.38 -9.57 6.82
CA GLY A 58 -2.73 -10.13 6.86
C GLY A 58 -3.45 -10.21 5.51
N CYS A 59 -3.02 -9.43 4.50
CA CYS A 59 -3.60 -9.43 3.16
C CYS A 59 -3.04 -10.54 2.27
N LEU A 60 -1.83 -11.03 2.53
CA LEU A 60 -1.15 -12.09 1.78
C LEU A 60 -2.00 -13.30 1.36
N PRO A 61 -2.95 -13.81 2.19
CA PRO A 61 -3.75 -14.95 1.78
C PRO A 61 -4.78 -14.63 0.69
N ASN A 62 -5.21 -13.36 0.57
CA ASN A 62 -6.12 -12.90 -0.48
C ASN A 62 -5.91 -11.40 -0.77
N PRO A 63 -4.84 -11.04 -1.49
CA PRO A 63 -4.44 -9.64 -1.67
C PRO A 63 -5.44 -8.82 -2.50
N ARG A 64 -6.23 -9.47 -3.35
CA ARG A 64 -7.22 -8.80 -4.21
C ARG A 64 -8.46 -8.31 -3.46
N GLU A 65 -8.91 -9.08 -2.47
CA GLU A 65 -10.10 -8.72 -1.66
C GLU A 65 -9.74 -7.93 -0.39
N MET A 66 -8.46 -7.94 0.00
CA MET A 66 -8.03 -7.42 1.30
C MET A 66 -7.12 -6.21 1.11
N ASN A 67 -7.72 -5.01 1.13
CA ASN A 67 -6.98 -3.75 1.05
C ASN A 67 -6.41 -3.35 2.44
N PRO A 68 -5.07 -3.27 2.61
CA PRO A 68 -4.44 -2.83 3.86
C PRO A 68 -4.72 -1.36 4.23
N GLY A 69 -4.90 -0.49 3.23
CA GLY A 69 -5.23 0.93 3.43
C GLY A 69 -6.68 1.16 3.86
N ALA A 70 -7.59 0.26 3.47
CA ALA A 70 -9.00 0.29 3.86
C ALA A 70 -9.44 -1.07 4.43
N PRO A 71 -8.99 -1.42 5.66
CA PRO A 71 -9.15 -2.79 6.16
C PRO A 71 -10.60 -3.09 6.54
N ASN A 72 -11.15 -4.15 5.95
CA ASN A 72 -12.46 -4.68 6.36
C ASN A 72 -12.39 -5.42 7.71
N SER A 73 -13.54 -5.81 8.26
CA SER A 73 -13.62 -6.48 9.56
C SER A 73 -12.81 -7.79 9.64
N ARG A 74 -12.73 -8.53 8.53
CA ARG A 74 -11.94 -9.78 8.44
C ARG A 74 -10.44 -9.50 8.48
N LEU A 75 -9.97 -8.48 7.79
CA LEU A 75 -8.57 -8.05 7.82
C LEU A 75 -8.19 -7.54 9.21
N ARG A 76 -9.04 -6.73 9.85
CA ARG A 76 -8.83 -6.28 11.24
C ARG A 76 -8.78 -7.43 12.25
N TRP A 77 -9.59 -8.47 12.04
CA TRP A 77 -9.50 -9.68 12.88
C TRP A 77 -8.17 -10.41 12.68
N ARG A 78 -7.71 -10.59 11.44
CA ARG A 78 -6.39 -11.18 11.16
C ARG A 78 -5.24 -10.35 11.73
N GLN A 79 -5.30 -9.03 11.59
CA GLN A 79 -4.31 -8.11 12.15
C GLN A 79 -4.17 -8.33 13.66
N ARG A 80 -5.28 -8.39 14.40
CA ARG A 80 -5.28 -8.66 15.85
C ARG A 80 -4.70 -10.03 16.19
N MET A 81 -4.97 -11.05 15.38
CA MET A 81 -4.37 -12.38 15.55
C MET A 81 -2.85 -12.34 15.37
N ILE A 82 -2.37 -11.68 14.31
CA ILE A 82 -0.93 -11.54 14.02
C ILE A 82 -0.24 -10.79 15.17
N LEU A 83 -0.78 -9.64 15.59
CA LEU A 83 -0.24 -8.87 16.71
C LEU A 83 -0.21 -9.68 18.02
N SER A 84 -1.26 -10.46 18.30
CA SER A 84 -1.30 -11.34 19.47
C SER A 84 -0.20 -12.41 19.43
N ARG A 85 0.12 -12.95 18.24
CA ARG A 85 1.22 -13.91 18.06
C ARG A 85 2.58 -13.25 18.22
N MET A 86 2.77 -12.06 17.63
CA MET A 86 4.01 -11.31 17.77
C MET A 86 4.30 -10.97 19.23
N ARG A 87 3.28 -10.56 20.00
CA ARG A 87 3.38 -10.33 21.45
C ARG A 87 3.78 -11.60 22.20
N ARG A 88 3.13 -12.73 21.92
CA ARG A 88 3.44 -14.03 22.54
C ARG A 88 4.89 -14.45 22.32
N TRP A 89 5.46 -14.09 21.17
CA TRP A 89 6.84 -14.40 20.82
C TRP A 89 7.84 -13.30 21.19
N GLY A 90 7.41 -12.26 21.93
CA GLY A 90 8.30 -11.20 22.41
C GLY A 90 8.74 -10.18 21.35
N TYR A 91 8.16 -10.19 20.16
CA TYR A 91 8.50 -9.25 19.07
C TYR A 91 7.83 -7.87 19.22
N VAL A 92 6.76 -7.77 20.03
CA VAL A 92 6.06 -6.51 20.29
C VAL A 92 6.31 -6.14 21.75
N VAL A 93 7.41 -5.43 21.97
CA VAL A 93 7.75 -4.74 23.21
C VAL A 93 8.01 -3.29 22.81
N GLU A 94 7.28 -2.34 23.39
CA GLU A 94 7.60 -0.91 23.43
C GLU A 94 7.65 -0.05 22.13
N GLN A 95 6.86 -0.31 21.08
CA GLN A 95 6.72 0.66 19.97
C GLN A 95 5.28 1.07 19.63
N LEU A 96 4.32 0.76 20.50
CA LEU A 96 2.91 1.15 20.30
C LEU A 96 2.70 2.67 20.48
N THR A 97 3.65 3.37 21.09
CA THR A 97 3.50 4.76 21.55
C THR A 97 4.37 5.79 20.81
N GLU A 98 5.42 5.42 20.08
CA GLU A 98 6.45 6.41 19.73
C GLU A 98 6.57 6.80 18.24
N LYS A 99 6.06 6.01 17.29
CA LYS A 99 6.18 6.37 15.85
C LYS A 99 4.84 6.33 15.13
N ARG A 100 3.96 7.26 15.46
CA ARG A 100 2.96 7.76 14.49
C ARG A 100 3.73 8.67 13.53
N PRO A 101 4.08 8.25 12.29
CA PRO A 101 4.39 9.25 11.28
C PRO A 101 3.21 10.24 11.23
N PRO A 102 3.46 11.57 11.07
CA PRO A 102 2.37 12.52 10.91
C PRO A 102 1.44 11.94 9.84
N ALA A 103 0.13 11.99 10.12
CA ALA A 103 -0.85 11.52 9.16
C ALA A 103 -0.46 12.12 7.80
N PRO A 104 -0.38 11.33 6.71
CA PRO A 104 -0.27 11.95 5.40
C PRO A 104 -1.39 13.01 5.37
N PRO A 105 -1.09 14.26 4.97
CA PRO A 105 -2.14 15.26 4.83
C PRO A 105 -3.27 14.59 4.06
N PRO A 106 -4.54 14.69 4.53
CA PRO A 106 -5.65 14.02 3.87
C PRO A 106 -5.51 14.31 2.39
N ALA A 107 -5.41 13.23 1.59
CA ALA A 107 -5.20 13.30 0.16
C ALA A 107 -6.00 14.49 -0.34
N THR A 108 -5.29 15.56 -0.72
CA THR A 108 -5.94 16.73 -1.26
C THR A 108 -6.56 16.21 -2.51
N GLU A 109 -7.87 15.98 -2.43
CA GLU A 109 -8.79 15.96 -3.53
C GLU A 109 -8.35 17.11 -4.45
N THR A 110 -7.51 16.78 -5.45
CA THR A 110 -7.52 17.55 -6.69
C THR A 110 -8.79 17.07 -7.39
N VAL A 111 -9.92 17.53 -6.86
CA VAL A 111 -11.09 17.83 -7.67
C VAL A 111 -10.56 18.89 -8.62
N GLU A 112 -10.15 18.46 -9.81
CA GLU A 112 -10.05 19.35 -10.95
C GLU A 112 -11.49 19.72 -11.30
N GLU A 113 -12.01 20.71 -10.55
CA GLU A 113 -13.22 21.42 -10.89
C GLU A 113 -12.87 22.25 -12.14
N PRO A 114 -13.55 22.04 -13.29
CA PRO A 114 -13.33 22.89 -14.44
C PRO A 114 -13.72 24.33 -14.09
N PRO A 115 -12.95 25.35 -14.49
CA PRO A 115 -13.28 26.73 -14.14
C PRO A 115 -14.63 27.12 -14.76
N PRO A 116 -15.60 27.65 -13.98
CA PRO A 116 -16.82 28.18 -14.54
C PRO A 116 -16.61 29.60 -15.12
N THR A 117 -16.85 29.68 -16.43
CA THR A 117 -17.63 30.73 -17.09
C THR A 117 -17.06 32.16 -17.16
N GLU A 118 -16.42 32.48 -18.28
CA GLU A 118 -16.66 33.76 -18.95
C GLU A 118 -17.48 33.48 -20.23
N THR A 119 -18.77 33.83 -20.17
CA THR A 119 -19.68 33.86 -21.30
C THR A 119 -19.58 35.23 -21.98
N THR A 120 -19.86 35.25 -23.29
CA THR A 120 -20.12 36.41 -24.18
C THR A 120 -18.89 37.23 -24.56
N ASP A 121 -18.62 37.58 -25.82
CA ASP A 121 -19.46 37.70 -27.01
C ASP A 121 -18.55 37.89 -28.26
N THR A 122 -19.15 37.87 -29.44
CA THR A 122 -18.67 38.34 -30.76
C THR A 122 -18.40 37.25 -31.80
N THR A 123 -19.53 36.80 -32.36
CA THR A 123 -19.64 36.44 -33.78
C THR A 123 -19.18 37.62 -34.64
N GLN A 124 -18.13 37.47 -35.47
CA GLN A 124 -18.09 38.07 -36.81
C GLN A 124 -17.32 37.15 -37.76
N THR A 125 -18.09 36.56 -38.66
CA THR A 125 -17.67 35.87 -39.89
C THR A 125 -16.94 36.85 -40.80
N GLU A 126 -15.71 36.52 -41.19
CA GLU A 126 -15.02 37.17 -42.30
C GLU A 126 -15.74 36.87 -43.62
N THR A 127 -16.07 37.95 -44.30
CA THR A 127 -16.69 38.03 -45.62
C THR A 127 -15.72 37.50 -46.68
N THR A 128 -16.05 36.38 -47.32
CA THR A 128 -15.52 36.07 -48.65
C THR A 128 -16.25 36.96 -49.65
N SER A 129 -15.56 37.98 -50.16
CA SER A 129 -15.97 38.68 -51.38
C SER A 129 -14.80 38.64 -52.37
N THR A 130 -14.93 37.75 -53.34
CA THR A 130 -14.17 37.77 -54.59
C THR A 130 -14.81 38.80 -55.50
N GLN A 131 -14.16 39.95 -55.65
CA GLN A 131 -13.89 40.63 -56.92
C GLN A 131 -12.54 41.32 -56.82
#